data_AF-A0A938MEA5-F1
#
_entry.id   AF-A0A938MEA5-F1
#
_cell.length_a   1.000
_cell.length_b   1.000
_cell.length_c   1.000
_cell.angle_alpha   90.00
_cell.angle_beta   90.00
_cell.angle_gamma   90.00
#
_symmetry.space_group_name_H-M   'P 1'
#
loop_
_entity.id
_entity.type
_entity.pdbx_description
1 polymer ?
#
loop_
_entity_poly.entity_id
_entity_poly.type
_entity_poly.pdbx_seq_one_letter_code
_entity_poly.pdbx_strand_id
1 'polypeptide(L)' 'MSTSKRIGEILVSAGILDEKKLAKVVEENANHAGELLGETAVRLGFAKDKDIAQAISTQLGFPLVDLVATSVDPHA' A
#
# COMPACT_ATOMS: atom_id res chain seq x y z
N MET A 1 -16.29 12.64 -4.93
CA MET A 1 -16.12 11.39 -4.16
C MET A 1 -15.36 10.43 -5.05
N SER A 2 -14.05 10.29 -4.87
CA SER A 2 -13.24 9.41 -5.73
C SER A 2 -13.42 7.96 -5.26
N THR A 3 -14.18 7.20 -6.04
CA THR A 3 -14.62 5.81 -5.77
C THR A 3 -13.52 4.79 -6.08
N SER A 4 -12.30 5.05 -5.63
CA SER A 4 -11.19 4.09 -5.64
C SER A 4 -11.01 3.61 -4.21
N LYS A 5 -11.04 2.30 -3.96
CA LYS A 5 -10.72 1.74 -2.63
C LYS A 5 -9.45 2.41 -2.13
N ARG A 6 -9.48 3.03 -0.96
CA ARG A 6 -8.32 3.73 -0.44
C ARG A 6 -7.27 2.69 -0.02
N ILE A 7 -6.00 3.01 -0.20
CA ILE A 7 -4.91 2.11 0.19
C ILE A 7 -5.01 1.66 1.65
N GLY A 8 -5.49 2.55 2.53
CA GLY A 8 -5.77 2.22 3.94
C GLY A 8 -6.78 1.10 4.13
N GLU A 9 -7.86 1.05 3.34
CA GLU A 9 -8.88 0.00 3.42
C GLU A 9 -8.36 -1.34 2.88
N ILE A 10 -7.48 -1.29 1.87
CA ILE A 10 -6.83 -2.47 1.31
C ILE A 10 -5.86 -3.07 2.32
N LEU A 11 -5.07 -2.22 2.99
CA LEU A 11 -4.18 -2.65 4.06
C LEU A 11 -4.94 -3.26 5.25
N VAL A 12 -6.14 -2.73 5.57
CA VAL A 12 -7.01 -3.33 6.59
C VAL A 12 -7.58 -4.66 6.13
N SER A 13 -8.08 -4.73 4.90
CA SER A 13 -8.63 -5.97 4.32
C SER A 13 -7.58 -7.07 4.19
N ALA A 14 -6.30 -6.71 3.98
CA ALA A 14 -5.17 -7.62 3.93
C ALA A 14 -4.66 -8.05 5.33
N GLY A 15 -5.22 -7.50 6.42
CA GLY A 15 -4.80 -7.80 7.79
C GLY A 15 -3.47 -7.14 8.21
N ILE A 16 -2.98 -6.18 7.44
CA ILE A 16 -1.72 -5.45 7.69
C ILE A 16 -1.97 -4.34 8.70
N LEU A 17 -3.07 -3.61 8.52
CA LEU A 17 -3.55 -2.60 9.45
C LEU A 17 -4.83 -3.08 10.14
N ASP A 18 -5.02 -2.65 11.38
CA ASP A 18 -6.32 -2.69 12.06
C ASP A 18 -6.97 -1.30 11.96
N GLU A 19 -8.29 -1.20 12.18
CA GLU A 19 -9.01 0.09 12.15
C GLU A 19 -8.37 1.15 13.07
N LYS A 20 -7.88 0.74 14.24
CA LYS A 20 -7.18 1.62 15.18
C LYS A 20 -5.83 2.13 14.63
N LYS A 21 -5.07 1.24 13.97
CA LYS A 21 -3.79 1.62 13.36
C LYS A 21 -4.03 2.53 12.17
N LEU A 22 -5.02 2.21 11.33
CA LEU A 22 -5.41 3.04 10.20
C LEU A 22 -5.80 4.45 10.66
N ALA A 23 -6.61 4.58 11.71
CA ALA A 23 -6.97 5.88 12.26
C ALA A 23 -5.73 6.69 12.68
N LYS A 24 -4.76 6.03 13.35
CA LYS A 24 -3.51 6.66 13.75
C LYS A 24 -2.62 7.06 12.56
N VAL A 25 -2.56 6.24 11.51
CA VAL A 25 -1.85 6.59 10.27
C VAL A 25 -2.47 7.82 9.63
N VAL A 26 -3.80 7.89 9.55
CA VAL A 26 -4.51 9.03 8.96
C VAL A 26 -4.28 10.32 9.76
N GLU A 27 -4.32 10.23 11.09
CA GLU A 27 -4.04 11.35 11.98
C GLU A 27 -2.62 11.88 11.79
N GLU A 28 -1.62 11.00 11.81
CA GLU A 28 -0.23 11.36 11.59
C GLU A 28 0.00 11.90 10.17
N ASN A 29 -0.63 11.32 9.16
CA ASN A 29 -0.53 11.78 7.79
C ASN A 29 -1.12 13.19 7.62
N ALA A 30 -2.21 13.50 8.34
CA ALA A 30 -2.80 14.84 8.33
C ALA A 30 -1.87 15.91 8.93
N ASN A 31 -1.01 15.53 9.88
CA ASN A 31 0.04 16.41 10.43
C ASN A 31 1.24 16.59 9.47
N HIS A 32 1.41 15.68 8.50
CA HIS A 32 2.52 15.66 7.55
C HIS A 32 2.02 15.87 6.11
N ALA A 33 1.62 17.12 5.82
CA ALA A 33 1.14 17.50 4.50
C ALA A 33 2.18 17.18 3.40
N GLY A 34 1.80 16.31 2.46
CA GLY A 34 2.64 15.89 1.34
C GLY A 34 3.22 14.48 1.45
N GLU A 35 3.15 13.84 2.63
CA GLU A 35 3.50 12.42 2.80
C GLU A 35 2.35 11.54 2.28
N LEU A 36 2.65 10.42 1.60
CA LEU A 36 1.62 9.46 1.23
C LEU A 36 1.19 8.63 2.45
N LEU A 37 -0.08 8.24 2.51
CA LEU A 37 -0.62 7.43 3.61
C LEU A 37 0.16 6.11 3.80
N GLY A 38 0.62 5.50 2.70
CA GLY A 38 1.47 4.31 2.74
C GLY A 38 2.86 4.57 3.35
N GLU A 39 3.47 5.72 3.04
CA GLU A 39 4.76 6.11 3.62
C GLU A 39 4.62 6.38 5.13
N THR A 40 3.54 7.07 5.54
CA THR A 40 3.22 7.24 6.96
C THR A 40 3.05 5.89 7.66
N ALA A 41 2.37 4.92 7.04
CA ALA A 41 2.18 3.59 7.62
C ALA A 41 3.51 2.83 7.79
N VAL A 42 4.45 2.98 6.86
CA VAL A 42 5.80 2.40 6.94
C VAL A 42 6.64 3.11 8.00
N ARG A 43 6.62 4.44 8.02
CA ARG A 43 7.32 5.27 9.01
C ARG A 43 6.88 4.96 10.45
N LEU A 44 5.59 4.72 10.66
CA LEU A 44 5.02 4.33 11.96
C LEU A 44 5.27 2.85 12.31
N GLY A 45 5.86 2.07 11.39
CA GLY A 45 6.15 0.65 11.60
C GLY A 45 4.92 -0.26 11.56
N PHE A 46 3.81 0.22 11.00
CA PHE A 46 2.57 -0.56 10.91
C PHE A 46 2.47 -1.38 9.62
N ALA A 47 3.22 -0.99 8.58
CA ALA A 47 3.33 -1.72 7.32
C ALA A 47 4.79 -1.72 6.83
N LYS A 48 5.13 -2.58 5.88
CA LYS A 48 6.42 -2.57 5.17
C LYS A 48 6.23 -2.09 3.73
N ASP A 49 7.32 -1.70 3.06
CA ASP A 49 7.26 -1.28 1.66
C ASP A 49 6.61 -2.32 0.74
N LYS A 50 6.87 -3.61 0.99
CA LYS A 50 6.25 -4.73 0.27
C LYS A 50 4.73 -4.78 0.44
N ASP A 51 4.26 -4.50 1.66
CA ASP A 51 2.84 -4.47 1.99
C ASP A 51 2.13 -3.34 1.25
N ILE A 52 2.78 -2.17 1.18
CA ILE A 52 2.29 -1.03 0.40
C ILE A 52 2.25 -1.36 -1.09
N ALA A 53 3.32 -1.94 -1.65
CA ALA A 53 3.37 -2.32 -3.07
C ALA A 53 2.27 -3.34 -3.44
N GLN A 54 2.01 -4.30 -2.57
CA GLN A 54 0.95 -5.29 -2.74
C GLN A 54 -0.44 -4.65 -2.65
N ALA A 55 -0.64 -3.70 -1.73
CA ALA A 55 -1.88 -2.95 -1.61
C ALA A 55 -2.14 -2.08 -2.86
N ILE A 56 -1.11 -1.44 -3.42
CA ILE A 56 -1.20 -0.65 -4.67
C ILE A 56 -1.58 -1.55 -5.84
N SER A 57 -0.91 -2.71 -5.98
CA SER A 57 -1.23 -3.67 -7.05
C SER A 57 -2.69 -4.12 -6.97
N THR A 58 -3.15 -4.43 -5.76
CA THR A 58 -4.55 -4.77 -5.47
C THR A 58 -5.51 -3.62 -5.80
N GLN A 59 -5.13 -2.37 -5.49
CA GLN A 59 -5.92 -1.18 -5.77
C GLN A 59 -6.11 -0.95 -7.27
N LEU A 60 -5.07 -1.22 -8.06
CA LEU A 60 -5.07 -1.01 -9.50
C LEU A 60 -5.66 -2.21 -10.27
N GLY A 61 -5.92 -3.33 -9.59
CA GLY A 61 -6.45 -4.55 -10.21
C GLY A 61 -5.44 -5.28 -11.08
N PHE A 62 -4.15 -4.94 -10.99
CA PHE A 62 -3.08 -5.63 -11.70
C PHE A 62 -2.43 -6.66 -10.77
N PRO A 63 -2.12 -7.87 -11.25
CA PRO A 63 -1.32 -8.82 -10.48
C PRO A 63 0.05 -8.20 -10.19
N LEU A 64 0.50 -8.29 -8.94
CA LEU A 64 1.87 -7.95 -8.57
C LEU A 64 2.80 -8.94 -9.28
N VAL A 65 3.49 -8.50 -10.34
CA VAL A 65 4.53 -9.29 -11.01
C VAL A 65 5.86 -8.98 -10.32
N ASP A 66 6.40 -9.96 -9.61
CA ASP A 66 7.78 -9.95 -9.16
C ASP A 66 8.70 -10.01 -10.39
N LEU A 67 9.28 -8.87 -10.77
CA LEU A 67 10.20 -8.74 -11.92
C LEU A 67 11.48 -9.59 -11.79
N VAL A 68 11.77 -10.15 -10.61
CA VAL A 68 12.95 -10.99 -10.36
C VAL A 68 12.76 -12.43 -10.87
N ALA A 69 11.53 -12.86 -11.13
CA ALA A 69 11.21 -14.23 -11.57
C ALA A 69 10.81 -14.33 -13.05
N THR A 70 10.90 -13.25 -13.82
CA THR A 70 10.66 -13.32 -15.27
C THR A 70 11.99 -13.54 -15.98
N SER A 71 12.20 -14.78 -16.43
CA SER A 71 13.18 -15.07 -17.47
C SER A 71 12.68 -14.36 -18.72
N VAL A 72 13.16 -13.15 -18.96
CA VAL A 72 12.93 -12.46 -20.23
C VAL A 72 13.63 -13.26 -21.31
N ASP A 73 12.90 -14.09 -22.06
CA ASP A 73 13.46 -14.75 -23.24
C ASP A 73 13.80 -13.67 -24.28
N PRO A 74 15.09 -13.44 -24.59
CA PRO A 74 15.52 -12.33 -25.45
C PRO A 74 15.47 -12.67 -26.95
N HIS A 75 14.61 -13.60 -27.37
CA HIS A 75 14.47 -14.02 -28.76
C HIS A 75 13.04 -13.77 -29.26
N ALA A 76 12.77 -12.53 -29.67
CA ALA A 76 11.66 -12.15 -30.53
C ALA A 76 12.21 -11.62 -31.86
#